data_AF-A0AAW6NH55-F1
#
_entry.id   AF-A0AAW6NH55-F1
#
_cell.length_a   1.000
_cell.length_b   1.000
_cell.length_c   1.000
_cell.angle_alpha   90.00
_cell.angle_beta   90.00
_cell.angle_gamma   90.00
#
_symmetry.space_group_name_H-M   'P 1'
#
loop_
_entity.id
_entity.type
_entity.pdbx_description
1 polymer ?
#
loop_
_entity_poly.entity_id
_entity_poly.type
_entity_poly.pdbx_seq_one_letter_code
_entity_poly.pdbx_strand_id
1 'polypeptide(L)'
;KGEHVEGTEKPLFVWKVSPAVSGMAFYNSDVFPQWKNKLFIGALKEKDVIVLSVKGNSVTEDGRILGDKDQRIRDVRVGPDGYLYVLTDETDGQLWKVSPSGS
;
A
#
# COMPACT_ATOMS: atom_id res chain seq x y z
N LYS A 1 -20.59 16.58 5.88
CA LYS A 1 -20.06 17.81 5.22
C LYS A 1 -18.67 17.49 4.69
N GLY A 2 -18.33 17.89 3.45
CA GLY A 2 -16.99 17.69 2.87
C GLY A 2 -16.85 16.58 1.82
N GLU A 3 -17.95 16.06 1.26
CA GLU A 3 -17.88 14.98 0.24
C GLU A 3 -17.59 15.50 -1.18
N HIS A 4 -17.93 16.76 -1.47
CA HIS A 4 -17.73 17.35 -2.79
C HIS A 4 -17.52 18.85 -2.68
N VAL A 5 -16.54 19.35 -3.44
CA VAL A 5 -16.30 20.77 -3.70
C VAL A 5 -16.39 20.94 -5.21
N GLU A 6 -17.13 21.95 -5.67
CA GLU A 6 -17.29 22.22 -7.10
C GLU A 6 -15.91 22.48 -7.75
N GLY A 7 -15.71 21.95 -8.97
CA GLY A 7 -14.43 22.04 -9.68
C GLY A 7 -13.37 21.02 -9.25
N THR A 8 -13.69 20.06 -8.38
CA THR A 8 -12.77 18.96 -7.98
C THR A 8 -13.18 17.62 -8.57
N GLU A 9 -12.20 16.79 -8.89
CA GLU A 9 -12.45 15.38 -9.21
C GLU A 9 -12.74 14.58 -7.93
N LYS A 10 -13.67 13.63 -8.05
CA LYS A 10 -13.98 12.73 -6.95
C LYS A 10 -12.83 11.72 -6.76
N PRO A 11 -12.51 11.36 -5.51
CA PRO A 11 -11.54 10.29 -5.27
C PRO A 11 -12.05 8.97 -5.86
N LEU A 12 -11.13 8.19 -6.44
CA LEU A 12 -11.44 6.85 -6.97
C LEU A 12 -11.75 5.84 -5.86
N PHE A 13 -11.23 6.06 -4.65
CA PHE A 13 -11.43 5.19 -3.50
C PHE A 13 -11.37 6.01 -2.21
N VAL A 14 -12.22 5.67 -1.24
CA VAL A 14 -12.29 6.34 0.07
C VAL A 14 -12.45 5.32 1.18
N TRP A 15 -11.55 5.37 2.16
CA TRP A 15 -11.78 4.73 3.46
C TRP A 15 -12.53 5.69 4.38
N LYS A 16 -13.75 5.32 4.80
CA LYS A 16 -14.53 6.10 5.78
C LYS A 16 -13.84 6.21 7.14
N VAL A 17 -13.17 5.13 7.56
CA VAL A 17 -12.29 5.12 8.73
C VAL A 17 -10.86 5.18 8.22
N SER A 18 -10.21 6.32 8.40
CA SER A 18 -8.89 6.56 7.80
C SER A 18 -7.83 5.60 8.36
N PRO A 19 -7.10 4.87 7.50
CA PRO A 19 -5.97 4.04 7.93
C PRO A 19 -4.68 4.86 8.14
N ALA A 20 -4.76 6.19 7.94
CA ALA A 20 -3.63 7.10 7.81
C ALA A 20 -2.65 6.60 6.72
N VAL A 21 -3.15 6.58 5.47
CA VAL A 21 -2.37 6.16 4.29
C VAL A 21 -1.07 6.95 4.20
N SER A 22 -0.02 6.29 3.74
CA SER A 22 1.33 6.85 3.62
C SER A 22 1.89 6.59 2.23
N GLY A 23 3.17 6.19 2.12
CA GLY A 23 3.78 5.89 0.84
C GLY A 23 3.16 4.69 0.14
N MET A 24 3.22 4.71 -1.20
CA MET A 24 2.61 3.70 -2.04
C MET A 24 3.46 3.34 -3.26
N ALA A 25 3.22 2.15 -3.81
CA ALA A 25 3.88 1.68 -5.02
C ALA A 25 2.97 0.79 -5.88
N PHE A 26 2.86 1.13 -7.16
CA PHE A 26 2.33 0.23 -8.17
C PHE A 26 3.34 -0.89 -8.44
N TYR A 27 2.84 -2.11 -8.59
CA TYR A 27 3.67 -3.27 -8.88
C TYR A 27 3.50 -3.70 -10.34
N ASN A 28 4.57 -3.48 -11.11
CA ASN A 28 4.63 -3.78 -12.55
C ASN A 28 5.76 -4.76 -12.94
N SER A 29 6.53 -5.26 -11.96
CA SER A 29 7.61 -6.24 -12.19
C SER A 29 7.06 -7.63 -12.53
N ASP A 30 7.82 -8.40 -13.31
CA ASP A 30 7.53 -9.81 -13.61
C ASP A 30 8.09 -10.79 -12.57
N VAL A 31 8.88 -10.33 -11.60
CA VAL A 31 9.52 -11.18 -10.58
C VAL A 31 8.51 -11.91 -9.70
N PHE A 32 7.40 -11.23 -9.36
CA PHE A 32 6.29 -11.81 -8.60
C PHE A 32 4.99 -11.60 -9.39
N PRO A 33 4.66 -12.49 -10.34
CA PRO A 33 3.49 -12.32 -11.21
C PRO A 33 2.17 -12.18 -10.45
N GLN A 34 2.04 -12.81 -9.28
CA GLN A 34 0.85 -12.70 -8.42
C GLN A 34 0.61 -11.27 -7.89
N TRP A 35 1.63 -10.40 -7.92
CA TRP A 35 1.53 -8.99 -7.53
C TRP A 35 1.35 -8.05 -8.72
N LYS A 36 1.31 -8.54 -9.97
CA LYS A 36 1.01 -7.69 -11.13
C LYS A 36 -0.33 -6.96 -10.97
N ASN A 37 -0.34 -5.69 -11.38
CA ASN A 37 -1.50 -4.81 -11.31
C ASN A 37 -2.02 -4.60 -9.88
N LYS A 38 -1.15 -4.75 -8.88
CA LYS A 38 -1.43 -4.37 -7.50
C LYS A 38 -0.86 -2.99 -7.19
N LEU A 39 -1.51 -2.30 -6.27
CA LEU A 39 -1.01 -1.09 -5.61
C LEU A 39 -0.87 -1.41 -4.12
N PHE A 40 0.34 -1.24 -3.59
CA PHE A 40 0.64 -1.41 -2.17
C PHE A 40 0.67 -0.03 -1.51
N ILE A 41 -0.04 0.14 -0.39
CA ILE A 41 -0.14 1.41 0.33
C ILE A 41 0.17 1.16 1.80
N GLY A 42 1.14 1.88 2.37
CA GLY A 42 1.39 1.83 3.81
C GLY A 42 0.27 2.46 4.63
N ALA A 43 0.00 1.91 5.81
CA ALA A 43 -0.93 2.48 6.78
C ALA A 43 -0.23 2.78 8.11
N LEU A 44 -0.22 4.06 8.50
CA LEU A 44 0.40 4.49 9.76
C LEU A 44 -0.45 4.13 10.97
N LYS A 45 -1.78 4.19 10.85
CA LYS A 45 -2.69 3.93 11.97
C LYS A 45 -2.98 2.45 12.13
N GLU A 46 -3.24 1.76 11.02
CA GLU A 46 -3.57 0.33 11.03
C GLU A 46 -2.33 -0.58 11.08
N LYS A 47 -1.13 0.01 10.94
CA LYS A 47 0.16 -0.68 11.10
C LYS A 47 0.34 -1.90 10.18
N ASP A 48 -0.09 -1.75 8.94
CA ASP A 48 -0.02 -2.77 7.90
C ASP A 48 0.25 -2.15 6.52
N VAL A 49 0.34 -3.00 5.50
CA VAL A 49 0.33 -2.60 4.10
C VAL A 49 -0.96 -3.08 3.46
N ILE A 50 -1.72 -2.14 2.91
CA ILE A 50 -2.95 -2.38 2.16
C ILE A 50 -2.59 -2.82 0.74
N VAL A 51 -3.25 -3.86 0.24
CA VAL A 51 -3.09 -4.37 -1.11
C VAL A 51 -4.36 -4.09 -1.91
N LEU A 52 -4.23 -3.25 -2.95
CA LEU A 52 -5.32 -2.96 -3.88
C LEU A 52 -5.08 -3.64 -5.23
N SER A 53 -6.14 -4.17 -5.84
CA SER A 53 -6.17 -4.46 -7.27
C SER A 53 -6.45 -3.19 -8.08
N VAL A 54 -5.75 -3.00 -9.20
CA VAL A 54 -5.90 -1.84 -10.08
C VAL A 54 -6.34 -2.30 -11.47
N LYS A 55 -7.41 -1.69 -12.01
CA LYS A 55 -7.89 -1.91 -13.37
C LYS A 55 -8.29 -0.58 -14.01
N GLY A 56 -7.36 0.03 -14.74
CA GLY A 56 -7.54 1.39 -15.27
C GLY A 56 -7.77 2.38 -14.12
N ASN A 57 -8.90 3.10 -14.15
CA ASN A 57 -9.29 4.04 -13.09
C ASN A 57 -10.19 3.41 -12.01
N SER A 58 -10.20 2.08 -11.89
CA SER A 58 -10.93 1.36 -10.83
C SER A 58 -9.96 0.64 -9.90
N VAL A 59 -10.25 0.66 -8.59
CA VAL A 59 -9.46 -0.02 -7.57
C VAL A 59 -10.36 -0.73 -6.55
N THR A 60 -9.90 -1.88 -6.05
CA THR A 60 -10.57 -2.66 -5.00
C THR A 60 -9.55 -3.15 -3.98
N GLU A 61 -9.91 -3.19 -2.70
CA GLU A 61 -9.04 -3.74 -1.64
C GLU A 61 -9.12 -5.27 -1.63
N ASP A 62 -7.97 -5.92 -1.85
CA ASP A 62 -7.85 -7.38 -1.83
C ASP A 62 -7.57 -7.89 -0.41
N GLY A 63 -6.92 -7.08 0.41
CA GLY A 63 -6.53 -7.43 1.77
C GLY A 63 -5.36 -6.61 2.29
N ARG A 64 -4.76 -7.09 3.37
CA ARG A 64 -3.66 -6.45 4.11
C ARG A 64 -2.57 -7.46 4.44
N ILE A 65 -1.33 -6.99 4.46
CA ILE A 65 -0.14 -7.80 4.79
C ILE A 65 0.70 -7.08 5.86
N LEU A 66 1.56 -7.84 6.54
CA LEU A 66 2.49 -7.35 7.58
C LEU A 66 1.84 -6.86 8.89
N GLY A 67 0.52 -6.99 9.05
CA GLY A 67 -0.16 -6.60 10.28
C GLY A 67 0.27 -7.39 11.53
N ASP A 68 0.84 -8.58 11.33
CA ASP A 68 1.44 -9.39 12.40
C ASP A 68 2.70 -8.76 13.01
N LYS A 69 3.32 -7.78 12.32
CA LYS A 69 4.53 -7.09 12.81
C LYS A 69 4.23 -5.89 13.73
N ASP A 70 2.98 -5.41 13.76
CA ASP A 70 2.53 -4.29 14.60
C ASP A 70 3.41 -3.02 14.51
N GLN A 71 3.90 -2.69 13.31
CA GLN A 71 4.71 -1.48 13.05
C GLN A 71 3.96 -0.47 12.18
N ARG A 72 4.07 0.82 12.48
CA ARG A 72 3.52 1.88 11.62
C ARG A 72 4.27 1.92 10.30
N ILE A 73 3.56 1.92 9.16
CA ILE A 73 4.23 1.89 7.84
C ILE A 73 4.32 3.30 7.25
N ARG A 74 5.55 3.78 7.02
CA ARG A 74 5.84 5.11 6.46
C ARG A 74 5.89 5.13 4.94
N ASP A 75 6.62 4.19 4.35
CA ASP A 75 6.85 4.19 2.91
C ASP A 75 6.88 2.78 2.34
N VAL A 76 6.45 2.65 1.09
CA VAL A 76 6.43 1.40 0.33
C VAL A 76 6.94 1.69 -1.08
N ARG A 77 7.94 0.93 -1.54
CA ARG A 77 8.51 1.04 -2.90
C ARG A 77 8.74 -0.33 -3.50
N VAL A 78 8.63 -0.43 -4.82
CA VAL A 78 9.12 -1.59 -5.58
C VAL A 78 10.56 -1.32 -5.97
N GLY A 79 11.47 -2.18 -5.53
CA GLY A 79 12.88 -2.12 -5.91
C GLY A 79 13.10 -2.56 -7.36
N PRO A 80 14.26 -2.23 -7.96
CA PRO A 80 14.60 -2.66 -9.31
C PRO A 80 14.74 -4.19 -9.44
N ASP A 81 14.88 -4.90 -8.32
CA ASP A 81 14.91 -6.36 -8.21
C ASP A 81 13.52 -6.99 -8.06
N GLY A 82 12.44 -6.20 -8.12
CA GLY A 82 11.07 -6.66 -7.99
C GLY A 82 10.59 -6.92 -6.55
N TYR A 83 11.42 -6.73 -5.53
CA TYR A 83 10.96 -6.84 -4.14
C TYR A 83 10.25 -5.57 -3.68
N LEU A 84 9.34 -5.71 -2.72
CA LEU A 84 8.86 -4.55 -1.97
C LEU A 84 9.88 -4.16 -0.91
N TYR A 85 10.13 -2.87 -0.80
CA TYR A 85 10.91 -2.26 0.26
C TYR A 85 9.98 -1.39 1.11
N VAL A 86 9.94 -1.66 2.40
CA VAL A 86 9.02 -1.03 3.35
C VAL A 86 9.81 -0.35 4.46
N LEU A 87 9.49 0.92 4.75
CA LEU A 87 10.03 1.67 5.88
C LEU A 87 9.00 1.80 6.98
N THR A 88 9.40 1.57 8.24
CA THR A 88 8.55 1.78 9.41
C THR A 88 8.71 3.19 10.00
N ASP A 89 7.64 3.70 10.62
CA ASP A 89 7.54 5.04 11.24
C ASP A 89 7.71 4.95 12.76
N GLU A 90 8.86 4.44 13.20
CA GLU A 90 9.16 4.20 14.62
C GLU A 90 10.48 4.88 15.01
N THR A 91 10.71 5.06 16.31
CA THR A 91 11.98 5.62 16.83
C THR A 91 13.18 4.77 16.41
N ASP A 92 13.04 3.44 16.45
CA ASP A 92 14.02 2.49 15.91
C ASP A 92 13.47 1.90 14.60
N GLY A 93 13.38 2.77 13.59
CA GLY A 93 12.78 2.45 12.30
C GLY A 93 13.53 1.35 11.54
N GLN A 94 12.77 0.55 10.78
CA GLN A 94 13.27 -0.61 10.07
C GLN A 94 13.10 -0.45 8.56
N LEU A 95 14.03 -1.03 7.81
CA LEU A 95 13.88 -1.29 6.38
C LEU A 95 13.66 -2.78 6.18
N TRP A 96 12.51 -3.13 5.61
CA TRP A 96 12.18 -4.51 5.26
C TRP A 96 12.23 -4.71 3.76
N LYS A 97 12.82 -5.84 3.35
CA LYS A 97 12.68 -6.40 2.01
C LYS A 97 11.62 -7.50 2.06
N VAL A 98 10.56 -7.36 1.27
CA VAL A 98 9.34 -8.17 1.36
C VAL A 98 9.04 -8.83 0.01
N SER A 99 8.72 -10.12 0.05
CA SER A 99 8.24 -10.93 -1.07
C SER A 99 6.96 -11.67 -0.68
N PRO A 100 6.17 -12.15 -1.64
CA PRO A 100 4.99 -12.95 -1.35
C PRO A 100 5.36 -14.29 -0.71
N SER A 101 4.51 -14.80 0.17
CA SER A 101 4.66 -16.13 0.77
C SER A 101 4.73 -17.22 -0.30
N GLY A 102 5.73 -18.11 -0.21
CA GLY A 102 5.91 -19.22 -1.16
C GLY A 102 6.56 -18.84 -2.49
N SER A 103 7.29 -17.71 -2.53
CA SER A 103 8.23 -17.37 -3.60
C SER A 103 9.56 -18.09 -3.48
#